data_AF-A0A820FAE1-F1
#
_entry.id   AF-A0A820FAE1-F1
#
_cell.length_a   1.000
_cell.length_b   1.000
_cell.length_c   1.000
_cell.angle_alpha   90.00
_cell.angle_beta   90.00
_cell.angle_gamma   90.00
#
_symmetry.space_group_name_H-M   'P 1'
#
loop_
_entity.id
_entity.type
_entity.pdbx_description
1 polymer ?
#
loop_
_entity_poly.entity_id
_entity_poly.type
_entity_poly.pdbx_seq_one_letter_code
_entity_poly.pdbx_strand_id
1 'polypeptide(L)'
;KGVSIGVTMHGSLVWKKGYGLADIEQRVPCTPDTVMRIASISKAFTTTLAAQFVEKGKLNWDDTIDKHHPDLPKFVYEKLPVSITIRQLASHTRFT
;
A
#
# COMPACT_ATOMS: atom_id res chain seq x y z
N LYS A 1 9.78 -6.06 22.92
CA LYS A 1 9.22 -6.07 21.55
C LYS A 1 8.04 -7.02 21.53
N GLY A 2 7.01 -6.71 20.75
CA GLY A 2 5.79 -7.52 20.68
C GLY A 2 5.34 -7.75 19.25
N VAL A 3 4.48 -8.74 19.06
CA VAL A 3 3.89 -9.11 17.77
C VAL A 3 2.42 -9.46 17.98
N SER A 4 1.58 -9.09 17.02
CA SER A 4 0.16 -9.46 16.94
C SER A 4 -0.03 -10.32 15.70
N ILE A 5 -0.70 -11.47 15.85
CA ILE A 5 -0.89 -12.45 14.79
C ILE A 5 -2.37 -12.84 14.72
N GLY A 6 -2.92 -12.93 13.51
CA GLY A 6 -4.26 -13.43 13.24
C GLY A 6 -4.26 -14.45 12.09
N VAL A 7 -5.13 -15.45 12.16
CA VAL A 7 -5.33 -16.49 11.14
C VAL A 7 -6.80 -16.52 10.74
N THR A 8 -7.06 -16.35 9.46
CA THR A 8 -8.41 -16.39 8.87
C THR A 8 -8.52 -17.58 7.93
N MET A 9 -9.61 -18.35 8.04
CA MET A 9 -9.95 -19.45 7.15
C MET A 9 -11.38 -19.26 6.67
N HIS A 10 -11.61 -19.41 5.36
CA HIS A 10 -12.94 -19.25 4.75
C HIS A 10 -13.66 -17.95 5.16
N GLY A 11 -12.93 -16.82 5.17
CA GLY A 11 -13.46 -15.51 5.56
C GLY A 11 -13.71 -15.32 7.06
N SER A 12 -13.47 -16.33 7.90
CA SER A 12 -13.68 -16.27 9.35
C SER A 12 -12.35 -16.26 10.10
N LEU A 13 -12.21 -15.37 11.09
CA LEU A 13 -11.04 -15.34 11.96
C LEU A 13 -11.09 -16.54 12.91
N VAL A 14 -10.20 -17.51 12.72
CA VAL A 14 -10.17 -18.74 13.52
C VAL A 14 -9.23 -18.66 14.71
N TRP A 15 -8.27 -17.72 14.69
CA TRP A 15 -7.33 -17.51 15.78
C TRP A 15 -6.72 -16.11 15.75
N LYS A 16 -6.52 -15.49 16.91
CA LYS A 16 -5.72 -14.26 17.05
C LYS A 16 -4.99 -14.23 18.40
N LYS A 17 -3.74 -13.77 18.43
CA LYS A 17 -2.98 -13.61 19.68
C LYS A 17 -1.89 -12.54 19.57
N GLY A 18 -1.68 -11.82 20.67
CA GLY A 18 -0.53 -10.96 20.88
C GLY A 18 0.53 -11.63 21.76
N TYR A 19 1.80 -11.37 21.48
CA TYR A 19 2.95 -11.83 22.25
C TYR A 19 3.88 -10.67 22.58
N GLY A 20 4.49 -10.72 23.77
CA GLY A 20 5.44 -9.70 24.22
C GLY A 20 4.77 -8.38 24.60
N LEU A 21 5.54 -7.29 24.50
CA LEU A 21 5.13 -5.95 24.93
C LEU A 21 5.05 -5.00 23.73
N ALA A 22 3.96 -4.23 23.66
CA ALA A 22 3.78 -3.11 22.74
C ALA A 22 4.67 -1.91 23.13
N ASP A 23 4.83 -1.69 24.43
CA ASP A 23 5.71 -0.69 25.04
C ASP A 23 6.52 -1.37 26.16
N ILE A 24 7.85 -1.30 26.07
CA ILE A 24 8.74 -2.02 27.00
C ILE A 24 8.83 -1.25 28.32
N GLU A 25 8.96 0.06 28.23
CA GLU A 25 9.15 1.01 29.32
C GLU A 25 7.91 1.04 30.23
N GLN A 26 6.73 1.10 29.63
CA GLN A 26 5.44 1.10 30.32
C GLN A 26 4.89 -0.30 30.59
N ARG A 27 5.59 -1.35 30.13
CA ARG A 27 5.18 -2.76 30.25
C ARG A 27 3.77 -3.03 29.70
N VAL A 28 3.41 -2.36 28.61
CA VAL A 28 2.10 -2.54 27.97
C VAL A 28 2.12 -3.84 27.17
N PRO A 29 1.22 -4.81 27.46
CA PRO A 29 1.17 -6.06 26.71
C PRO A 29 0.76 -5.80 25.26
N CYS A 30 1.42 -6.51 24.33
CA CYS A 30 0.95 -6.57 22.96
C CYS A 30 -0.28 -7.48 22.89
N THR A 31 -1.36 -6.96 22.31
CA THR A 31 -2.64 -7.66 22.13
C THR A 31 -2.99 -7.76 20.66
N PRO A 32 -3.97 -8.60 20.27
CA PRO A 32 -4.47 -8.63 18.90
C PRO A 32 -4.93 -7.26 18.38
N ASP A 33 -5.35 -6.37 19.27
CA ASP A 33 -5.93 -5.06 18.96
C ASP A 33 -4.92 -3.91 19.10
N THR A 34 -3.63 -4.22 19.32
CA THR A 34 -2.56 -3.22 19.34
C THR A 34 -2.40 -2.58 17.97
N VAL A 35 -2.52 -1.24 17.92
CA VAL A 35 -2.33 -0.46 16.68
C VAL A 35 -0.86 -0.45 16.29
N MET A 36 -0.58 -0.76 15.03
CA MET A 36 0.77 -0.89 14.48
C MET A 36 0.96 0.00 13.26
N ARG A 37 2.19 0.49 13.05
CA ARG A 37 2.59 1.09 11.77
C ARG A 37 2.83 -0.01 10.74
N ILE A 38 1.94 -0.12 9.74
CA ILE A 38 1.90 -1.26 8.80
C ILE A 38 2.85 -1.15 7.59
N ALA A 39 3.58 -0.04 7.45
CA ALA A 39 4.57 0.20 6.40
C ALA A 39 4.04 -0.14 4.98
N SER A 40 4.73 -1.00 4.23
CA SER A 40 4.38 -1.33 2.84
C SER A 40 3.03 -2.03 2.66
N ILE A 41 2.39 -2.54 3.72
CA ILE A 41 1.02 -3.08 3.64
C ILE A 41 0.06 -1.97 3.17
N SER A 42 0.33 -0.70 3.46
CA SER A 42 -0.45 0.45 2.96
C SER A 42 -0.60 0.48 1.43
N LYS A 43 0.37 -0.05 0.66
CA LYS A 43 0.30 -0.06 -0.81
C LYS A 43 -0.88 -0.87 -1.32
N ALA A 44 -1.19 -2.00 -0.69
CA ALA A 44 -2.32 -2.84 -1.10
C ALA A 44 -3.65 -2.09 -0.96
N PHE A 45 -3.82 -1.30 0.11
CA PHE A 45 -4.98 -0.43 0.29
C PHE A 45 -5.06 0.64 -0.80
N THR A 46 -3.97 1.37 -1.05
CA THR A 46 -3.93 2.42 -2.09
C THR A 46 -4.23 1.86 -3.48
N THR A 47 -3.64 0.72 -3.85
CA THR A 47 -3.90 0.07 -5.15
C THR A 47 -5.35 -0.43 -5.26
N THR A 48 -5.93 -0.92 -4.17
CA THR A 48 -7.36 -1.30 -4.14
C THR A 48 -8.28 -0.10 -4.36
N LEU A 49 -7.99 1.03 -3.74
CA LEU A 49 -8.73 2.28 -3.97
C LEU A 49 -8.59 2.77 -5.42
N ALA A 50 -7.40 2.68 -6.00
CA ALA A 50 -7.19 2.99 -7.41
C ALA A 50 -8.03 2.09 -8.31
N ALA A 51 -8.10 0.78 -8.03
CA ALA A 51 -8.93 -0.16 -8.78
C ALA A 51 -10.43 0.19 -8.70
N GLN A 52 -10.92 0.59 -7.52
CA GLN A 52 -12.30 1.06 -7.36
C GLN A 52 -12.58 2.35 -8.15
N PHE A 53 -11.59 3.23 -8.32
CA PHE A 53 -11.73 4.41 -9.17
C PHE A 53 -11.70 4.08 -10.65
N VAL A 54 -10.91 3.09 -11.06
CA VAL A 54 -10.93 2.57 -12.43
C VAL A 54 -12.29 1.95 -12.76
N GLU A 55 -12.84 1.13 -11.88
CA GLU A 55 -14.19 0.55 -12.03
C GLU A 55 -15.26 1.63 -12.20
N LYS A 56 -15.14 2.74 -11.47
CA LYS A 56 -16.05 3.90 -11.55
C LYS A 56 -15.77 4.83 -12.74
N GLY A 57 -14.82 4.51 -13.61
CA GLY A 57 -14.41 5.35 -14.74
C GLY A 57 -13.75 6.68 -14.35
N LYS A 58 -13.35 6.85 -13.08
CA LYS A 58 -12.69 8.07 -12.57
C LYS A 58 -11.18 8.07 -12.81
N LEU A 59 -10.62 6.90 -13.10
CA LEU A 59 -9.20 6.67 -13.34
C LEU A 59 -9.06 5.67 -14.49
N ASN A 60 -7.97 5.72 -15.24
CA ASN A 60 -7.59 4.64 -16.14
C ASN A 60 -6.18 4.15 -15.79
N TRP A 61 -5.96 2.83 -15.80
CA TRP A 61 -4.64 2.25 -15.55
C TRP A 61 -3.56 2.76 -16.52
N ASP A 62 -3.97 3.10 -17.75
CA ASP A 62 -3.07 3.56 -18.80
C ASP A 62 -3.01 5.09 -18.88
N ASP A 63 -3.63 5.80 -17.93
CA ASP A 63 -3.37 7.22 -17.73
C ASP A 63 -1.91 7.43 -17.32
N THR A 64 -1.28 8.45 -17.89
CA THR A 64 0.05 8.89 -17.45
C THR A 64 -0.07 9.72 -16.17
N ILE A 65 0.94 9.69 -15.30
CA ILE A 65 1.00 10.56 -14.12
C ILE A 65 0.89 12.03 -14.53
N ASP A 66 1.53 12.40 -15.64
CA ASP A 66 1.51 13.74 -16.23
C ASP A 66 0.09 14.25 -16.56
N LYS A 67 -0.85 13.35 -16.88
CA LYS A 67 -2.25 13.70 -17.18
C LYS A 67 -2.97 14.24 -15.94
N HIS A 68 -2.68 13.66 -14.77
CA HIS A 68 -3.35 14.00 -13.50
C HIS A 68 -2.61 15.07 -12.72
N HIS A 69 -1.29 15.18 -12.93
CA HIS A 69 -0.42 16.14 -12.25
C HIS A 69 0.52 16.82 -13.26
N PRO A 70 0.01 17.75 -14.08
CA PRO A 70 0.78 18.42 -15.12
C PRO A 70 1.87 19.36 -14.56
N ASP A 71 1.77 19.71 -13.28
CA ASP A 71 2.69 20.53 -12.50
C ASP A 71 3.95 19.78 -12.04
N LEU A 72 3.96 18.44 -12.12
CA LEU A 72 5.13 17.65 -11.75
C LEU A 72 6.27 17.83 -12.78
N PRO A 73 7.54 17.77 -12.33
CA PRO A 73 8.67 17.72 -13.23
C PRO A 73 8.54 16.57 -14.23
N LYS A 74 8.83 16.84 -15.50
CA LYS A 74 8.82 15.81 -16.53
C LYS A 74 9.87 14.77 -16.21
N PHE A 75 9.47 13.50 -16.25
CA PHE A 75 10.39 12.40 -16.05
C PHE A 75 11.30 12.27 -17.27
N VAL A 76 12.60 12.19 -17.04
CA VAL A 76 13.62 12.02 -18.08
C VAL A 76 14.44 10.78 -17.77
N TYR A 77 14.66 9.93 -18.77
CA TYR A 77 15.54 8.77 -18.70
C TYR A 77 16.46 8.78 -19.93
N GLU A 78 17.77 8.65 -19.75
CA GLU A 78 18.76 8.72 -20.85
C GLU A 78 18.58 9.94 -21.78
N LYS A 79 18.25 11.10 -21.21
CA LYS A 79 17.95 12.37 -21.91
C LYS A 79 16.68 12.35 -22.78
N LEU A 80 15.87 11.30 -22.70
CA LEU A 80 14.57 11.20 -23.37
C LEU A 80 13.43 11.45 -22.38
N PRO A 81 12.39 12.19 -22.77
CA PRO A 81 11.19 12.33 -21.95
C PRO A 81 10.47 10.97 -21.88
N VAL A 82 10.06 10.58 -20.68
CA VAL A 82 9.30 9.35 -20.44
C VAL A 82 8.05 9.69 -19.64
N SER A 83 6.95 9.01 -19.94
CA SER A 83 5.75 9.07 -19.11
C SER A 83 5.57 7.75 -18.37
N ILE A 84 5.11 7.85 -17.12
CA ILE A 84 4.81 6.69 -16.27
C ILE A 84 3.30 6.53 -16.27
N THR A 85 2.81 5.32 -16.53
CA THR A 85 1.38 5.02 -16.35
C THR A 85 1.05 4.66 -14.91
N ILE A 86 -0.21 4.83 -14.53
CA ILE A 86 -0.69 4.37 -13.21
C ILE A 86 -0.48 2.87 -13.04
N ARG A 87 -0.62 2.09 -14.13
CA ARG A 87 -0.30 0.66 -14.17
C ARG A 87 1.14 0.40 -13.75
N GLN A 88 2.11 1.07 -14.38
CA GLN A 88 3.54 0.93 -14.06
C GLN A 88 3.86 1.33 -12.62
N LEU A 89 3.18 2.35 -12.09
CA LEU A 89 3.31 2.76 -10.69
C LEU A 89 2.81 1.67 -9.73
N ALA A 90 1.64 1.08 -10.02
CA ALA A 90 1.04 0.02 -9.21
C ALA A 90 1.79 -1.31 -9.29
N SER A 91 2.44 -1.61 -10.42
CA SER A 91 3.18 -2.85 -10.66
C SER A 91 4.68 -2.76 -10.40
N HIS A 92 5.20 -1.58 -10.04
CA HIS A 92 6.65 -1.36 -9.89
C HIS A 92 7.48 -1.63 -11.16
N THR A 93 6.90 -1.47 -12.36
CA THR A 93 7.56 -1.80 -13.65
C THR A 93 8.00 -0.57 -14.44
N ARG A 94 8.38 0.51 -13.77
CA ARG A 94 8.85 1.74 -14.46
C ARG A 94 10.13 1.53 -15.29
N PHE A 95 10.94 0.52 -14.98
CA PHE A 95 12.26 0.29 -15.58
C PHE A 95 12.31 -0.87 -16.59
N THR A 96 11.14 -1.32 -17.06
CA THR A 96 10.99 -2.29 -18.15
C THR A 96 10.27 -1.64 -19.30
#